data_AF-A0A0R3W765-F1
#
_entry.id   AF-A0A0R3W765-F1
#
_cell.length_a   1.000
_cell.length_b   1.000
_cell.length_c   1.000
_cell.angle_alpha   90.00
_cell.angle_beta   90.00
_cell.angle_gamma   90.00
#
_symmetry.space_group_name_H-M   'P 1'
#
loop_
_entity.id
_entity.type
_entity.pdbx_description
1 polymer ?
#
loop_
_entity_poly.entity_id
_entity_poly.type
_entity_poly.pdbx_seq_one_letter_code
_entity_poly.pdbx_strand_id
1 'polypeptide(L)'
;MAQMRAVDDDSDAKELKFQKEFENAETLMISEVKFLLEHRKKQNESNPIHELELSNNFTKTYNYATQFSKFSNRETIESVRNLLVQKHFHNFELAAIANLLPDTAEEARVLIPSLEGPRFPDEELQQILDEIQSKRSFQS
;
A
#
# COMPACT_ATOMS: atom_id res chain seq x y z
N MET A 1 19.95 -9.26 25.92
CA MET A 1 18.90 -10.25 25.63
C MET A 1 17.71 -9.48 25.08
N ALA A 2 17.39 -9.65 23.79
CA ALA A 2 16.22 -9.01 23.21
C ALA A 2 14.99 -9.65 23.84
N GLN A 3 14.24 -8.86 24.60
CA GLN A 3 12.98 -9.30 25.19
C GLN A 3 12.03 -9.58 24.02
N MET A 4 11.80 -10.86 23.75
CA MET A 4 10.82 -11.30 22.76
C MET A 4 9.46 -10.86 23.30
N ARG A 5 8.97 -9.70 22.83
CA ARG A 5 7.60 -9.27 23.09
C ARG A 5 6.71 -10.42 22.66
N ALA A 6 5.91 -10.93 23.58
CA ALA A 6 4.82 -11.82 23.23
C ALA A 6 4.02 -11.09 22.15
N VAL A 7 3.95 -11.68 20.96
CA VAL A 7 3.03 -11.23 19.92
C VAL A 7 1.66 -11.28 20.58
N ASP A 8 1.03 -10.14 20.74
CA ASP A 8 -0.36 -10.07 21.17
C ASP A 8 -1.15 -10.86 20.11
N ASP A 9 -1.56 -12.08 20.45
CA ASP A 9 -2.03 -13.11 19.53
C ASP A 9 -3.44 -12.82 18.97
N ASP A 10 -3.97 -11.63 19.28
CA ASP A 10 -5.30 -11.15 18.88
C ASP A 10 -5.26 -10.17 17.68
N SER A 11 -4.10 -9.98 17.04
CA SER A 11 -4.03 -9.16 15.82
C SER A 11 -4.62 -9.92 14.62
N ASP A 12 -5.67 -9.36 14.03
CA ASP A 12 -6.29 -9.86 12.79
C ASP A 12 -6.54 -8.70 11.81
N ALA A 13 -5.81 -8.72 10.69
CA ALA A 13 -5.96 -7.73 9.62
C ALA A 13 -7.34 -7.77 8.95
N LYS A 14 -8.04 -8.92 8.98
CA LYS A 14 -9.41 -9.04 8.47
C LYS A 14 -10.41 -8.23 9.30
N GLU A 15 -10.13 -8.07 10.59
CA GLU A 15 -10.96 -7.31 11.52
C GLU A 15 -10.38 -5.91 11.83
N LEU A 16 -9.34 -5.49 11.10
CA LEU A 16 -8.59 -4.25 11.36
C LEU A 16 -8.00 -4.18 12.78
N LYS A 17 -7.73 -5.33 13.40
CA LYS A 17 -7.09 -5.43 14.70
C LYS A 17 -5.58 -5.48 14.50
N PHE A 18 -4.93 -4.36 14.77
CA PHE A 18 -3.48 -4.26 14.74
C PHE A 18 -2.92 -4.08 16.15
N GLN A 19 -1.65 -4.43 16.33
CA GLN A 19 -0.95 -4.12 17.57
C GLN A 19 -0.89 -2.60 17.79
N LYS A 20 -0.80 -2.17 19.04
CA LYS A 20 -0.77 -0.74 19.43
C LYS A 20 0.29 0.09 18.69
N GLU A 21 1.37 -0.55 18.26
CA GLU A 21 2.44 0.08 17.47
C GLU A 21 2.01 0.49 16.06
N PHE A 22 1.00 -0.19 15.50
CA PHE A 22 0.47 0.01 14.16
C PHE A 22 -0.92 0.65 14.12
N GLU A 23 -1.56 0.85 15.27
CA GLU A 23 -2.91 1.41 15.37
C GLU A 23 -3.03 2.81 14.73
N ASN A 24 -1.97 3.63 14.84
CA ASN A 24 -1.90 4.96 14.20
C ASN A 24 -0.84 5.02 13.09
N ALA A 25 -0.35 3.88 12.62
CA ALA A 25 0.66 3.87 11.57
C ALA A 25 0.03 4.23 10.22
N GLU A 26 0.73 5.07 9.46
CA GLU A 26 0.41 5.29 8.06
C GLU A 26 0.97 4.15 7.21
N THR A 27 0.18 3.71 6.24
CA THR A 27 0.57 2.68 5.29
C THR A 27 1.16 3.29 4.03
N LEU A 28 2.13 2.61 3.45
CA LEU A 28 2.67 2.94 2.12
C LEU A 28 2.16 1.94 1.08
N MET A 29 1.76 2.46 -0.07
CA MET A 29 1.47 1.67 -1.26
C MET A 29 2.77 1.15 -1.87
N ILE A 30 2.73 0.00 -2.54
CA ILE A 30 3.90 -0.59 -3.21
C ILE A 30 4.56 0.42 -4.17
N SER A 31 3.74 1.21 -4.86
CA SER A 31 4.21 2.23 -5.79
C SER A 31 4.96 3.37 -5.08
N GLU A 32 4.53 3.78 -3.88
CA GLU A 32 5.26 4.78 -3.07
C GLU A 32 6.57 4.21 -2.53
N VAL A 33 6.53 2.95 -2.06
CA VAL A 33 7.73 2.24 -1.62
C VAL A 33 8.77 2.19 -2.74
N LYS A 34 8.34 1.88 -3.98
CA LYS A 34 9.23 1.93 -5.15
C LYS A 34 9.89 3.30 -5.29
N PHE A 35 9.11 4.40 -5.27
CA PHE A 35 9.65 5.76 -5.40
C PHE A 35 10.65 6.13 -4.30
N LEU A 36 10.33 5.79 -3.05
CA LEU A 36 11.21 6.06 -1.90
C LEU A 36 12.53 5.27 -2.01
N LEU A 37 12.46 3.99 -2.37
CA LEU A 37 13.64 3.15 -2.57
C LEU A 37 14.46 3.60 -3.77
N GLU A 38 13.83 4.00 -4.88
CA GLU A 38 14.54 4.52 -6.05
C GLU A 38 15.31 5.80 -5.71
N HIS A 39 14.69 6.71 -4.95
CA HIS A 39 15.36 7.92 -4.47
C HIS A 39 16.54 7.60 -3.55
N ARG A 40 16.37 6.67 -2.60
CA ARG A 40 17.46 6.24 -1.70
C ARG A 40 18.61 5.59 -2.46
N LYS A 41 18.31 4.83 -3.51
CA LYS A 41 19.31 4.21 -4.39
C LYS A 41 20.11 5.27 -5.16
N LYS A 42 19.43 6.25 -5.77
CA LYS A 42 20.09 7.39 -6.45
C LYS A 42 20.99 8.18 -5.51
N GLN A 43 20.54 8.44 -4.29
CA GLN A 43 21.37 9.10 -3.26
C GLN A 43 22.65 8.30 -2.96
N ASN A 44 22.52 6.98 -2.80
CA ASN A 44 23.65 6.07 -2.56
C ASN A 44 24.67 6.10 -3.71
N GLU A 45 24.19 6.09 -4.96
CA GLU A 45 25.02 6.13 -6.17
C GLU A 45 25.73 7.48 -6.36
N SER A 46 25.11 8.58 -5.91
CA SER A 46 25.66 9.93 -6.02
C SER A 46 26.65 10.30 -4.90
N ASN A 47 26.75 9.49 -3.84
CA ASN A 47 27.60 9.79 -2.70
C ASN A 47 29.09 9.53 -3.05
N PRO A 48 29.98 10.53 -2.97
CA PRO A 48 31.40 10.38 -3.31
C PRO A 48 32.18 9.48 -2.34
N ILE A 49 31.65 9.29 -1.13
CA ILE A 49 32.14 8.27 -0.21
C ILE A 49 31.39 7.00 -0.57
N HIS A 50 32.09 5.95 -1.00
CA HIS A 50 31.52 4.62 -1.26
C HIS A 50 30.67 4.19 -0.04
N GLU A 51 29.38 4.49 -0.06
CA GLU A 51 28.45 3.93 0.92
C GLU A 51 28.45 2.42 0.70
N LEU A 52 28.48 1.68 1.80
CA LEU A 52 28.31 0.24 1.86
C LEU A 52 27.24 -0.20 0.86
N GLU A 53 27.50 -1.29 0.12
CA GLU A 53 26.52 -1.88 -0.79
C GLU A 53 25.15 -1.97 -0.12
N LEU A 54 24.11 -1.51 -0.83
CA LEU A 54 22.75 -1.58 -0.33
C LEU A 54 22.44 -3.02 0.08
N SER A 55 21.88 -3.20 1.28
CA SER A 55 21.66 -4.53 1.84
C SER A 55 20.86 -5.42 0.89
N ASN A 56 21.05 -6.74 0.98
CA ASN A 56 20.29 -7.70 0.19
C ASN A 56 18.76 -7.53 0.35
N ASN A 57 18.31 -7.19 1.57
CA ASN A 57 16.89 -6.91 1.83
C ASN A 57 16.41 -5.68 1.06
N PHE A 58 17.22 -4.61 0.99
CA PHE A 58 16.89 -3.45 0.18
C PHE A 58 16.71 -3.81 -1.29
N THR A 59 17.66 -4.53 -1.88
CA THR A 59 17.61 -4.93 -3.29
C THR A 59 16.39 -5.80 -3.58
N LYS A 60 16.08 -6.75 -2.70
CA LYS A 60 14.88 -7.59 -2.83
C LYS A 60 13.59 -6.78 -2.76
N THR A 61 13.46 -5.89 -1.77
CA THR A 61 12.27 -5.04 -1.62
C THR A 61 12.12 -4.09 -2.80
N TYR A 62 13.21 -3.50 -3.29
CA TYR A 62 13.19 -2.64 -4.47
C TYR A 62 12.74 -3.39 -5.72
N ASN A 63 13.26 -4.59 -5.95
CA ASN A 63 12.88 -5.42 -7.10
C ASN A 63 11.41 -5.83 -7.01
N TYR A 64 10.94 -6.25 -5.83
CA TYR A 64 9.53 -6.56 -5.60
C TYR A 64 8.65 -5.33 -5.87
N ALA A 65 9.00 -4.19 -5.27
CA ALA A 65 8.23 -2.97 -5.46
C ALA A 65 8.22 -2.53 -6.92
N THR A 66 9.34 -2.66 -7.64
CA THR A 66 9.43 -2.34 -9.07
C THR A 66 8.56 -3.26 -9.92
N GLN A 67 8.54 -4.56 -9.62
CA GLN A 67 7.76 -5.55 -10.38
C GLN A 67 6.25 -5.41 -10.15
N PHE A 68 5.84 -5.10 -8.93
CA PHE A 68 4.42 -5.06 -8.54
C PHE A 68 3.84 -3.65 -8.43
N SER A 69 4.65 -2.60 -8.66
CA SER A 69 4.17 -1.21 -8.75
C SER A 69 3.05 -1.12 -9.78
N LYS A 70 1.87 -0.73 -9.34
CA LYS A 70 0.72 -0.53 -10.24
C LYS A 70 0.66 0.89 -10.80
N PHE A 71 1.33 1.81 -10.13
CA PHE A 71 1.39 3.22 -10.52
C PHE A 71 2.83 3.63 -10.79
N SER A 72 3.04 4.36 -11.88
CA SER A 72 4.34 4.87 -12.32
C SER A 72 4.43 6.38 -12.18
N ASN A 73 3.29 7.09 -12.17
CA ASN A 73 3.23 8.54 -12.06
C ASN A 73 2.90 8.95 -10.61
N ARG A 74 3.72 9.86 -10.06
CA ARG A 74 3.54 10.43 -8.72
C ARG A 74 2.19 11.13 -8.55
N GLU A 75 1.75 11.90 -9.54
CA GLU A 75 0.46 12.60 -9.48
C GLU A 75 -0.71 11.62 -9.40
N THR A 76 -0.61 10.50 -10.12
CA THR A 76 -1.62 9.42 -10.08
C THR A 76 -1.65 8.75 -8.71
N ILE A 77 -0.49 8.47 -8.12
CA ILE A 77 -0.38 7.90 -6.76
C ILE A 77 -1.04 8.83 -5.74
N GLU A 78 -0.70 10.13 -5.77
CA GLU A 78 -1.27 11.13 -4.87
C GLU A 78 -2.79 11.26 -5.07
N SER A 79 -3.27 11.23 -6.33
CA SER A 79 -4.71 11.28 -6.64
C SER A 79 -5.47 10.06 -6.12
N VAL A 80 -4.93 8.85 -6.28
CA VAL A 80 -5.54 7.60 -5.78
C VAL A 80 -5.58 7.59 -4.26
N ARG A 81 -4.49 8.01 -3.60
CA ARG A 81 -4.45 8.14 -2.14
C ARG A 81 -5.51 9.12 -1.64
N ASN A 82 -5.57 10.31 -2.24
CA ASN A 82 -6.52 11.34 -1.82
C ASN A 82 -7.98 10.88 -1.99
N LEU A 83 -8.30 10.17 -3.07
CA LEU A 83 -9.62 9.59 -3.30
C LEU A 83 -10.02 8.63 -2.15
N LEU A 84 -9.14 7.69 -1.81
CA LEU A 84 -9.41 6.69 -0.78
C LEU A 84 -9.45 7.30 0.63
N VAL A 85 -8.62 8.32 0.92
CA VAL A 85 -8.69 9.07 2.18
C VAL A 85 -10.01 9.84 2.30
N GLN A 86 -10.45 10.49 1.23
CA GLN A 86 -11.74 11.22 1.20
C GLN A 86 -12.94 10.30 1.40
N LYS A 87 -12.83 9.04 0.96
CA LYS A 87 -13.85 8.01 1.15
C LYS A 87 -13.77 7.29 2.51
N HIS A 88 -12.91 7.75 3.43
CA HIS A 88 -12.79 7.22 4.79
C HIS A 88 -12.45 5.72 4.86
N PHE A 89 -11.62 5.23 3.94
CA PHE A 89 -11.01 3.91 4.07
C PHE A 89 -10.01 3.89 5.24
N HIS A 90 -9.89 2.75 5.91
CA HIS A 90 -8.81 2.55 6.87
C HIS A 90 -7.47 2.51 6.12
N ASN A 91 -6.37 2.94 6.74
CA ASN A 91 -5.04 2.98 6.11
C ASN A 91 -4.68 1.62 5.47
N PHE A 92 -4.90 0.53 6.19
CA PHE A 92 -4.70 -0.82 5.68
C PHE A 92 -5.51 -1.13 4.42
N GLU A 93 -6.80 -0.79 4.41
CA GLU A 93 -7.71 -1.08 3.28
C GLU A 93 -7.34 -0.24 2.07
N LEU A 94 -7.00 1.03 2.28
CA LEU A 94 -6.52 1.94 1.25
C LEU A 94 -5.30 1.34 0.54
N ALA A 95 -4.29 0.92 1.31
CA ALA A 95 -3.09 0.32 0.75
C ALA A 95 -3.41 -1.03 0.07
N ALA A 96 -4.28 -1.86 0.65
CA ALA A 96 -4.68 -3.13 0.07
C ALA A 96 -5.40 -2.97 -1.27
N ILE A 97 -6.38 -2.06 -1.37
CA ILE A 97 -7.09 -1.76 -2.62
C ILE A 97 -6.11 -1.26 -3.69
N ALA A 98 -5.26 -0.29 -3.35
CA ALA A 98 -4.33 0.29 -4.31
C ALA A 98 -3.23 -0.69 -4.79
N ASN A 99 -2.89 -1.68 -3.97
CA ASN A 99 -1.89 -2.70 -4.31
C ASN A 99 -2.49 -3.87 -5.10
N LEU A 100 -3.67 -4.33 -4.71
CA LEU A 100 -4.33 -5.49 -5.31
C LEU A 100 -5.10 -5.13 -6.59
N LEU A 101 -5.73 -3.95 -6.62
CA LEU A 101 -6.57 -3.48 -7.72
C LEU A 101 -7.65 -4.49 -8.12
N PRO A 102 -8.59 -4.82 -7.21
CA PRO A 102 -9.71 -5.69 -7.56
C PRO A 102 -10.56 -5.04 -8.66
N ASP A 103 -11.11 -5.87 -9.54
CA ASP A 103 -11.93 -5.43 -10.66
C ASP A 103 -13.41 -5.29 -10.26
N THR A 104 -13.86 -6.06 -9.26
CA THR A 104 -15.24 -6.03 -8.78
C THR A 104 -15.35 -5.77 -7.28
N ALA A 105 -16.46 -5.18 -6.85
CA ALA A 105 -16.78 -5.00 -5.43
C ALA A 105 -16.81 -6.34 -4.67
N GLU A 106 -17.28 -7.42 -5.29
CA GLU A 106 -17.27 -8.77 -4.73
C GLU A 106 -15.84 -9.26 -4.48
N GLU A 107 -14.95 -9.13 -5.48
CA GLU A 107 -13.54 -9.50 -5.34
C GLU A 107 -12.86 -8.68 -4.23
N ALA A 108 -13.14 -7.36 -4.17
CA ALA A 108 -12.59 -6.50 -3.14
C ALA A 108 -12.96 -6.96 -1.72
N ARG A 109 -14.20 -7.40 -1.50
CA ARG A 109 -14.66 -7.93 -0.21
C ARG A 109 -14.01 -9.28 0.12
N VAL A 110 -13.90 -10.17 -0.86
CA VAL A 110 -13.26 -11.48 -0.68
C VAL A 110 -11.77 -11.32 -0.31
N LEU A 111 -11.06 -10.41 -0.98
CA LEU A 111 -9.65 -10.16 -0.72
C LEU A 111 -9.40 -9.33 0.54
N ILE A 112 -10.32 -8.43 0.89
CA ILE A 112 -10.22 -7.52 2.03
C ILE A 112 -11.50 -7.66 2.87
N PRO A 113 -11.57 -8.69 3.74
CA PRO A 113 -12.79 -8.99 4.50
C PRO A 113 -13.25 -7.85 5.42
N SER A 114 -12.37 -6.93 5.81
CA SER A 114 -12.76 -5.75 6.61
C SER A 114 -13.70 -4.79 5.87
N LEU A 115 -13.79 -4.92 4.54
CA LEU A 115 -14.76 -4.19 3.73
C LEU A 115 -16.16 -4.84 3.78
N GLU A 116 -16.29 -6.08 4.27
CA GLU A 116 -17.60 -6.72 4.49
C GLU A 116 -18.38 -5.95 5.57
N GLY A 117 -19.38 -5.20 5.14
CA GLY A 117 -20.19 -4.39 6.05
C GLY A 117 -20.98 -3.30 5.33
N PRO A 118 -21.84 -2.58 6.08
CA PRO A 118 -22.73 -1.56 5.52
C PRO A 118 -22.02 -0.24 5.19
N ARG A 119 -20.72 -0.10 5.51
CA ARG A 119 -19.96 1.15 5.32
C ARG A 119 -19.89 1.57 3.85
N PHE A 120 -19.76 0.61 2.94
CA PHE A 120 -19.74 0.85 1.50
C PHE A 120 -20.79 -0.04 0.83
N PRO A 121 -21.84 0.55 0.22
CA PRO A 121 -22.71 -0.18 -0.71
C PRO A 121 -21.92 -0.69 -1.91
N ASP A 122 -22.33 -1.80 -2.51
CA ASP A 122 -21.63 -2.41 -3.66
C ASP A 122 -21.49 -1.43 -4.84
N GLU A 123 -22.52 -0.64 -5.11
CA GLU A 123 -22.49 0.38 -6.18
C GLU A 123 -21.44 1.46 -5.92
N GLU A 124 -21.30 1.92 -4.66
CA GLU A 124 -20.30 2.93 -4.31
C GLU A 124 -18.89 2.34 -4.36
N LEU A 125 -18.70 1.12 -3.84
CA LEU A 125 -17.41 0.45 -3.88
C LEU A 125 -16.97 0.22 -5.33
N GLN A 126 -17.88 -0.23 -6.20
CA GLN A 126 -17.58 -0.42 -7.62
C GLN A 126 -17.20 0.89 -8.30
N GLN A 127 -17.92 1.99 -8.05
CA GLN A 127 -17.58 3.31 -8.60
C GLN A 127 -16.16 3.76 -8.21
N ILE A 128 -15.76 3.52 -6.96
CA ILE A 128 -14.43 3.87 -6.48
C ILE A 128 -13.36 3.02 -7.18
N LEU A 129 -13.60 1.72 -7.34
CA LEU A 129 -12.70 0.82 -8.06
C LEU A 129 -12.55 1.22 -9.53
N ASP A 130 -13.67 1.52 -10.20
CA ASP A 130 -13.67 1.98 -11.59
C ASP A 130 -12.89 3.30 -11.76
N GLU A 131 -13.02 4.24 -10.82
CA GLU A 131 -12.25 5.48 -10.84
C GLU A 131 -10.74 5.21 -10.70
N ILE A 132 -10.34 4.29 -9.81
CA ILE A 132 -8.93 3.91 -9.62
C ILE A 132 -8.36 3.24 -10.88
N GLN A 133 -9.11 2.31 -11.50
CA GLN A 133 -8.71 1.65 -12.74
C GLN A 133 -8.61 2.63 -13.92
N SER A 134 -9.52 3.61 -13.96
CA SER A 134 -9.48 4.71 -14.92
C SER A 134 -8.20 5.53 -14.76
N LYS A 135 -7.88 6.00 -13.54
CA LYS A 135 -6.62 6.71 -13.22
C LYS A 135 -5.38 5.88 -13.58
N ARG A 136 -5.43 4.56 -13.35
CA ARG A 136 -4.35 3.64 -13.71
C ARG A 136 -4.16 3.53 -15.23
N SER A 137 -5.23 3.58 -16.00
CA SER A 137 -5.14 3.50 -17.46
C SER A 137 -4.57 4.79 -18.06
N PHE A 138 -4.88 5.94 -17.48
CA PHE A 138 -4.41 7.25 -17.97
C PHE A 138 -2.94 7.57 -17.72
N GLN A 139 -2.28 6.90 -16.77
CA GLN A 139 -0.84 7.06 -16.51
C GLN A 139 0.07 6.17 -17.37
N SER A 140 -0.53 5.25 -18.14
CA SER A 140 0.19 4.24 -18.95
C SER A 140 0.86 4.87 -20.17
#